data_AF-A0AAE6FZ97-F1
#
_entry.id   AF-A0AAE6FZ97-F1
#
_cell.length_a   1.000
_cell.length_b   1.000
_cell.length_c   1.000
_cell.angle_alpha   90.00
_cell.angle_beta   90.00
_cell.angle_gamma   90.00
#
_symmetry.space_group_name_H-M   'P 1'
#
loop_
_entity.id
_entity.type
_entity.pdbx_description
1 polymer ?
#
loop_
_entity_poly.entity_id
_entity_poly.type
_entity_poly.pdbx_seq_one_letter_code
_entity_poly.pdbx_strand_id
1 'polypeptide(L)'
;MRLSLPCLALLLSASLPALAGRGVFVSDVTVDAVEQPESRKVLFTVEAGRPYPLLKKGGPNRAWCKLSGASAEGWVLCEGAPESAAPAAPSAAALVAADRAHSARQVAMRGPAGNAAARDADNDGDEELAGSASWKPATGCAATCDSAPLFAKPPPLSAMDREVLDLCPARPDVSVSEGDVRRFLSRHYDDPRLQRALSVAGRPGARQANIDWLTGLWVSTGPRNAFTHVFCGDDWQRGPIGGLHFLPRYAQLEAEGRLCYQGPVRGDAALKGDAYLIRFKGVAPWSCGEKRVGGFSRAPDAVGLMSIGTRAFARCCARGGAKKEGGVYSAPDLGGTNWRVWCGTRNGTYGIATLHPTDDKATCGE
;
A
#
# COMPACT_ATOMS: atom_id res chain seq x y z
N MET A 1 -22.50 -32.83 54.49
CA MET A 1 -21.72 -31.69 53.96
C MET A 1 -20.78 -32.18 52.89
N ARG A 2 -20.64 -31.40 51.80
CA ARG A 2 -19.82 -31.59 50.58
C ARG A 2 -20.49 -32.32 49.41
N LEU A 3 -21.23 -31.51 48.63
CA LEU A 3 -21.48 -31.70 47.19
C LEU A 3 -20.20 -31.38 46.38
N SER A 4 -20.05 -31.98 45.19
CA SER A 4 -19.57 -31.29 43.98
C SER A 4 -19.96 -32.05 42.71
N LEU A 5 -20.60 -31.31 41.79
CA LEU A 5 -21.18 -31.71 40.51
C LEU A 5 -20.13 -32.10 39.44
N PRO A 6 -20.50 -32.92 38.43
CA PRO A 6 -19.80 -33.00 37.17
C PRO A 6 -20.44 -32.13 36.06
N CYS A 7 -19.55 -31.67 35.17
CA CYS A 7 -19.71 -31.30 33.76
C CYS A 7 -21.12 -31.20 33.13
N LEU A 8 -21.44 -30.03 32.57
CA LEU A 8 -22.12 -29.97 31.28
C LEU A 8 -21.66 -28.72 30.50
N ALA A 9 -20.92 -28.95 29.41
CA ALA A 9 -20.54 -27.94 28.45
C ALA A 9 -21.67 -27.79 27.40
N LEU A 10 -22.16 -26.57 27.21
CA LEU A 10 -23.03 -26.20 26.09
C LEU A 10 -22.27 -25.20 25.19
N LEU A 11 -21.73 -25.71 24.09
CA LEU A 11 -21.18 -24.94 22.98
C LEU A 11 -22.33 -24.53 22.05
N LEU A 12 -22.76 -23.27 22.13
CA LEU A 12 -23.60 -22.63 21.12
C LEU A 12 -22.69 -21.93 20.11
N SER A 13 -22.41 -22.61 19.00
CA SER A 13 -21.72 -22.05 17.83
C SER A 13 -22.70 -21.21 16.99
N ALA A 14 -22.77 -19.91 17.27
CA ALA A 14 -23.35 -18.92 16.37
C ALA A 14 -22.30 -18.54 15.31
N SER A 15 -22.49 -19.01 14.06
CA SER A 15 -21.70 -18.60 12.90
C SER A 15 -22.11 -17.20 12.44
N LEU A 16 -21.32 -16.19 12.80
CA LEU A 16 -21.43 -14.85 12.23
C LEU A 16 -20.85 -14.82 10.80
N PRO A 17 -21.47 -14.10 9.85
CA PRO A 17 -21.00 -14.01 8.48
C PRO A 17 -19.75 -13.12 8.42
N ALA A 18 -18.64 -13.70 7.99
CA ALA A 18 -17.44 -12.95 7.66
C ALA A 18 -17.71 -12.06 6.43
N LEU A 19 -17.70 -10.74 6.63
CA LEU A 19 -17.72 -9.73 5.57
C LEU A 19 -16.41 -9.82 4.78
N ALA A 20 -16.46 -10.49 3.63
CA ALA A 20 -15.36 -10.61 2.69
C ALA A 20 -15.31 -9.40 1.72
N GLY A 21 -14.10 -8.89 1.48
CA GLY A 21 -13.86 -7.78 0.56
C GLY A 21 -14.28 -8.13 -0.87
N ARG A 22 -15.04 -7.22 -1.49
CA ARG A 22 -15.64 -7.38 -2.82
C ARG A 22 -14.55 -7.29 -3.91
N GLY A 23 -14.13 -8.43 -4.45
CA GLY A 23 -13.35 -8.50 -5.68
C GLY A 23 -14.28 -8.56 -6.91
N VAL A 24 -13.71 -8.62 -8.12
CA VAL A 24 -14.43 -8.93 -9.36
C VAL A 24 -13.78 -10.16 -10.00
N PHE A 25 -14.61 -11.05 -10.55
CA PHE A 25 -14.21 -12.21 -11.34
C PHE A 25 -14.57 -11.96 -12.81
N VAL A 26 -13.64 -12.27 -13.71
CA VAL A 26 -13.86 -12.27 -15.17
C VAL A 26 -13.26 -13.57 -15.69
N SER A 27 -14.00 -14.32 -16.49
CA SER A 27 -13.48 -15.48 -17.23
C SER A 27 -13.45 -15.15 -18.72
N ASP A 28 -12.48 -15.71 -19.43
CA ASP A 28 -12.35 -15.67 -20.89
C ASP A 28 -13.24 -16.71 -21.59
N VAL A 29 -13.78 -17.66 -20.84
CA VAL A 29 -14.71 -18.69 -21.32
C VAL A 29 -16.03 -18.63 -20.55
N THR A 30 -17.07 -19.18 -21.15
CA THR A 30 -18.37 -19.33 -20.49
C THR A 30 -18.30 -20.50 -19.50
N VAL A 31 -18.61 -20.26 -18.24
CA VAL A 31 -18.56 -21.29 -17.17
C VAL A 31 -19.83 -21.34 -16.34
N ASP A 32 -20.19 -22.51 -15.84
CA ASP A 32 -21.38 -22.68 -15.00
C ASP A 32 -21.07 -22.43 -13.52
N ALA A 33 -21.84 -21.53 -12.90
CA ALA A 33 -21.78 -21.28 -11.46
C ALA A 33 -22.73 -22.23 -10.73
N VAL A 34 -22.17 -23.09 -9.86
CA VAL A 34 -22.89 -24.16 -9.17
C VAL A 34 -23.25 -23.80 -7.72
N GLU A 35 -24.23 -24.49 -7.14
CA GLU A 35 -24.75 -24.19 -5.79
C GLU A 35 -23.69 -24.27 -4.68
N GLN A 36 -22.79 -25.25 -4.78
CA GLN A 36 -21.65 -25.44 -3.89
C GLN A 36 -20.50 -26.10 -4.67
N PRO A 37 -19.24 -25.99 -4.20
CA PRO A 37 -18.11 -26.68 -4.82
C PRO A 37 -18.44 -28.15 -5.12
N GLU A 38 -18.10 -28.61 -6.32
CA GLU A 38 -18.35 -29.98 -6.82
C GLU A 38 -19.83 -30.37 -7.01
N SER A 39 -20.78 -29.45 -6.80
CA SER A 39 -22.20 -29.68 -7.11
C SER A 39 -22.44 -29.74 -8.63
N ARG A 40 -23.41 -30.56 -9.04
CA ARG A 40 -23.92 -30.59 -10.42
C ARG A 40 -25.06 -29.62 -10.68
N LYS A 41 -25.58 -28.97 -9.64
CA LYS A 41 -26.70 -28.04 -9.74
C LYS A 41 -26.17 -26.66 -10.13
N VAL A 42 -26.40 -26.28 -11.38
CA VAL A 42 -26.09 -24.96 -11.92
C VAL A 42 -27.13 -23.94 -11.46
N LEU A 43 -26.68 -22.80 -10.96
CA LEU A 43 -27.54 -21.68 -10.54
C LEU A 43 -27.62 -20.58 -11.60
N PHE A 44 -26.50 -20.31 -12.28
CA PHE A 44 -26.45 -19.40 -13.43
C PHE A 44 -25.17 -19.64 -14.23
N THR A 45 -25.12 -19.08 -15.43
CA THR A 45 -23.95 -19.13 -16.30
C THR A 45 -23.19 -17.82 -16.24
N VAL A 46 -21.86 -17.92 -16.10
CA VAL A 46 -20.91 -16.81 -16.17
C VAL A 46 -20.52 -16.64 -17.64
N GLU A 47 -20.84 -15.49 -18.19
CA GLU A 47 -20.53 -15.15 -19.58
C GLU A 47 -19.05 -14.73 -19.72
N ALA A 48 -18.40 -15.18 -20.79
CA ALA A 48 -17.04 -14.78 -21.14
C ALA A 48 -16.93 -13.24 -21.24
N GLY A 49 -15.87 -12.68 -20.66
CA GLY A 49 -15.57 -11.24 -20.65
C GLY A 49 -16.47 -10.39 -19.74
N ARG A 50 -17.52 -10.96 -19.14
CA ARG A 50 -18.43 -10.22 -18.26
C ARG A 50 -17.92 -10.25 -16.81
N PRO A 51 -17.85 -9.08 -16.13
CA PRO A 51 -17.44 -9.04 -14.73
C PRO A 51 -18.57 -9.46 -13.80
N TYR A 52 -18.23 -10.31 -12.81
CA TYR A 52 -19.12 -10.75 -11.73
C TYR A 52 -18.51 -10.41 -10.37
N PRO A 53 -19.27 -9.86 -9.40
CA PRO A 53 -18.75 -9.62 -8.06
C PRO A 53 -18.28 -10.91 -7.38
N LEU A 54 -17.01 -10.94 -6.96
CA LEU A 54 -16.42 -12.03 -6.17
C LEU A 54 -16.70 -11.79 -4.69
N LEU A 55 -17.51 -12.67 -4.10
CA LEU A 55 -17.90 -12.63 -2.71
C LEU A 55 -16.83 -13.27 -1.80
N LYS A 56 -16.31 -14.45 -2.17
CA LYS A 56 -15.25 -15.13 -1.41
C LYS A 56 -14.55 -16.20 -2.23
N LYS A 57 -13.34 -16.59 -1.82
CA LYS A 57 -12.65 -17.81 -2.30
C LYS A 57 -12.74 -18.92 -1.24
N GLY A 58 -12.97 -20.16 -1.65
CA GLY A 58 -13.23 -21.29 -0.75
C GLY A 58 -13.27 -22.63 -1.47
N GLY A 59 -13.96 -23.60 -0.88
CA GLY A 59 -14.04 -24.98 -1.38
C GLY A 59 -12.75 -25.80 -1.17
N PRO A 60 -12.73 -27.06 -1.64
CA PRO A 60 -11.54 -27.90 -1.59
C PRO A 60 -10.33 -27.20 -2.20
N ASN A 61 -9.20 -27.20 -1.47
CA ASN A 61 -7.95 -26.54 -1.86
C ASN A 61 -8.05 -25.03 -2.14
N ARG A 62 -9.13 -24.35 -1.69
CA ARG A 62 -9.41 -22.93 -1.97
C ARG A 62 -9.50 -22.60 -3.47
N ALA A 63 -9.80 -23.61 -4.30
CA ALA A 63 -9.84 -23.49 -5.76
C ALA A 63 -11.15 -22.90 -6.31
N TRP A 64 -12.11 -22.54 -5.46
CA TRP A 64 -13.44 -22.09 -5.87
C TRP A 64 -13.69 -20.63 -5.53
N CYS A 65 -14.34 -19.93 -6.45
CA CYS A 65 -14.70 -18.52 -6.39
C CYS A 65 -16.22 -18.42 -6.27
N LYS A 66 -16.74 -17.85 -5.17
CA LYS A 66 -18.17 -17.57 -4.98
C LYS A 66 -18.52 -16.22 -5.58
N LEU A 67 -19.45 -16.20 -6.51
CA LEU A 67 -19.86 -15.04 -7.29
C LEU A 67 -21.29 -14.62 -6.96
N SER A 68 -21.58 -13.34 -7.14
CA SER A 68 -22.95 -12.81 -7.13
C SER A 68 -23.46 -12.67 -8.56
N GLY A 69 -24.46 -13.47 -8.93
CA GLY A 69 -25.22 -13.34 -10.17
C GLY A 69 -26.44 -12.43 -9.98
N ALA A 70 -27.22 -12.21 -11.05
CA ALA A 70 -28.38 -11.33 -11.03
C ALA A 70 -29.49 -11.78 -10.06
N SER A 71 -29.65 -13.10 -9.87
CA SER A 71 -30.72 -13.70 -9.07
C SER A 71 -30.25 -14.69 -8.00
N ALA A 72 -28.96 -15.07 -8.00
CA ALA A 72 -28.41 -16.09 -7.10
C ALA A 72 -26.90 -15.91 -6.90
N GLU A 73 -26.37 -16.54 -5.84
CA GLU A 73 -24.93 -16.68 -5.63
C GLU A 73 -24.48 -18.08 -6.03
N GLY A 74 -23.38 -18.20 -6.76
CA GLY A 74 -22.90 -19.48 -7.29
C GLY A 74 -21.38 -19.61 -7.23
N TRP A 75 -20.88 -20.82 -7.31
CA TRP A 75 -19.45 -21.14 -7.24
C TRP A 75 -18.92 -21.56 -8.59
N VAL A 76 -17.78 -21.00 -8.98
CA VAL A 76 -17.01 -21.43 -10.16
C VAL A 76 -15.62 -21.85 -9.72
N LEU A 77 -14.93 -22.63 -10.55
CA LEU A 77 -13.49 -22.82 -10.38
C LEU A 77 -12.80 -21.47 -10.63
N CYS A 78 -11.92 -21.07 -9.73
CA CYS A 78 -11.04 -19.94 -9.99
C CYS A 78 -10.02 -20.39 -11.06
N GLU A 79 -10.31 -20.19 -12.35
CA GLU A 79 -9.42 -20.64 -13.42
C GLU A 79 -7.99 -20.08 -13.27
N GLY A 80 -7.00 -20.92 -13.53
CA GLY A 80 -5.60 -20.55 -13.74
C GLY A 80 -5.30 -20.33 -15.22
N ALA A 81 -5.89 -19.31 -15.84
CA ALA A 81 -5.80 -19.06 -17.28
C ALA A 81 -4.35 -18.81 -17.76
N PRO A 82 -3.91 -19.41 -18.89
CA PRO A 82 -2.70 -18.99 -19.59
C PRO A 82 -2.91 -17.59 -20.17
N GLU A 83 -1.90 -16.72 -20.05
CA GLU A 83 -1.85 -15.41 -20.73
C GLU A 83 -2.12 -15.57 -22.23
N SER A 84 -3.30 -15.15 -22.67
CA SER A 84 -3.50 -14.75 -24.06
C SER A 84 -2.48 -13.66 -24.38
N ALA A 85 -1.67 -13.87 -25.42
CA ALA A 85 -0.66 -12.92 -25.85
C ALA A 85 -1.31 -11.54 -26.06
N ALA A 86 -0.94 -10.60 -25.19
CA ALA A 86 -1.38 -9.21 -25.32
C ALA A 86 -0.98 -8.67 -26.70
N PRO A 87 -1.83 -7.87 -27.37
CA PRO A 87 -1.44 -7.20 -28.59
C PRO A 87 -0.18 -6.37 -28.32
N ALA A 88 0.75 -6.37 -29.28
CA ALA A 88 2.04 -5.71 -29.17
C ALA A 88 1.88 -4.31 -28.56
N ALA A 89 2.69 -4.04 -27.53
CA ALA A 89 2.63 -2.77 -26.80
C ALA A 89 2.69 -1.60 -27.79
N PRO A 90 1.78 -0.61 -27.68
CA PRO A 90 1.83 0.57 -28.53
C PRO A 90 3.20 1.22 -28.41
N SER A 91 3.78 1.58 -29.55
CA SER A 91 5.09 2.23 -29.59
C SER A 91 5.05 3.53 -28.75
N ALA A 92 6.22 3.97 -28.27
CA ALA A 92 6.33 5.23 -27.53
C ALA A 92 5.67 6.41 -28.28
N ALA A 93 5.73 6.40 -29.61
CA ALA A 93 5.06 7.40 -30.45
C ALA A 93 3.53 7.30 -30.40
N ALA A 94 2.97 6.08 -30.38
CA ALA A 94 1.52 5.86 -30.26
C ALA A 94 0.99 6.25 -28.87
N LEU A 95 1.78 6.03 -27.81
CA LEU A 95 1.45 6.45 -26.45
C LEU A 95 1.50 7.98 -26.29
N VAL A 96 2.52 8.64 -26.85
CA VAL A 96 2.61 10.12 -26.85
C VAL A 96 1.47 10.74 -27.67
N ALA A 97 1.06 10.12 -28.77
CA ALA A 97 -0.09 10.58 -29.56
C ALA A 97 -1.41 10.43 -28.78
N ALA A 98 -1.61 9.32 -28.07
CA ALA A 98 -2.78 9.10 -27.22
C ALA A 98 -2.86 10.10 -26.05
N ASP A 99 -1.72 10.40 -25.43
CA ASP A 99 -1.64 11.35 -24.31
C ASP A 99 -1.89 12.80 -24.74
N ARG A 100 -1.37 13.21 -25.92
CA ARG A 100 -1.70 14.50 -26.54
C ARG A 100 -3.17 14.61 -26.91
N ALA A 101 -3.77 13.54 -27.45
CA ALA A 101 -5.19 13.51 -27.79
C ALA A 101 -6.08 13.58 -26.53
N HIS A 102 -5.68 12.93 -25.44
CA HIS A 102 -6.36 13.02 -24.15
C HIS A 102 -6.28 14.43 -23.57
N SER A 103 -5.10 15.04 -23.60
CA SER A 103 -4.87 16.41 -23.13
C SER A 103 -5.67 17.44 -23.94
N ALA A 104 -5.69 17.32 -25.27
CA ALA A 104 -6.46 18.21 -26.13
C ALA A 104 -7.97 18.11 -25.90
N ARG A 105 -8.49 16.90 -25.64
CA ARG A 105 -9.91 16.68 -25.26
C ARG A 105 -10.24 17.31 -23.91
N GLN A 106 -9.34 17.23 -22.94
CA GLN A 106 -9.54 17.87 -21.63
C GLN A 106 -9.55 19.41 -21.72
N VAL A 107 -8.75 19.99 -22.60
CA VAL A 107 -8.75 21.44 -22.86
C VAL A 107 -10.01 21.88 -23.62
N ALA A 108 -10.44 21.13 -24.62
CA ALA A 108 -11.66 21.43 -25.37
C ALA A 108 -12.94 21.31 -24.54
N MET A 109 -12.96 20.47 -23.50
CA MET A 109 -14.08 20.37 -22.55
C MET A 109 -14.10 21.47 -21.48
N ARG A 110 -13.05 22.32 -21.41
CA ARG A 110 -13.04 23.56 -20.61
C ARG A 110 -13.31 24.75 -21.54
N GLY A 111 -14.55 24.88 -21.97
CA GLY A 111 -14.99 26.08 -22.69
C GLY A 111 -14.79 27.37 -21.85
N PRO A 112 -14.70 28.56 -22.47
CA PRO A 112 -14.46 29.80 -21.77
C PRO A 112 -15.77 30.43 -21.31
N ALA A 113 -16.24 30.10 -20.10
CA ALA A 113 -17.25 30.90 -19.40
C ALA A 113 -17.25 30.56 -17.90
N GLY A 114 -17.11 31.59 -17.05
CA GLY A 114 -17.23 31.37 -15.61
C GLY A 114 -16.82 32.55 -14.71
N ASN A 115 -17.10 33.79 -15.11
CA ASN A 115 -17.29 34.87 -14.14
C ASN A 115 -18.79 35.03 -13.92
N ALA A 116 -19.29 34.67 -12.73
CA ALA A 116 -20.29 35.42 -11.97
C ALA A 116 -21.05 34.54 -10.93
N ALA A 117 -21.18 35.15 -9.75
CA ALA A 117 -22.34 35.12 -8.84
C ALA A 117 -22.54 33.98 -7.83
N ALA A 118 -22.55 34.44 -6.57
CA ALA A 118 -23.00 33.85 -5.32
C ALA A 118 -24.47 33.40 -5.28
N ARG A 119 -24.79 32.40 -4.45
CA ARG A 119 -25.57 32.49 -3.17
C ARG A 119 -26.12 31.11 -2.73
N ASP A 120 -26.06 30.90 -1.42
CA ASP A 120 -26.91 30.11 -0.50
C ASP A 120 -27.72 28.90 -0.99
N ALA A 121 -27.52 27.75 -0.33
CA ALA A 121 -28.54 27.02 0.46
C ALA A 121 -28.10 25.58 0.78
N ASP A 122 -28.49 25.13 1.98
CA ASP A 122 -28.37 23.78 2.51
C ASP A 122 -28.82 22.68 1.53
N ASN A 123 -28.05 21.59 1.42
CA ASN A 123 -28.59 20.26 1.15
C ASN A 123 -27.59 19.16 1.54
N ASP A 124 -28.03 18.24 2.40
CA ASP A 124 -27.40 16.94 2.64
C ASP A 124 -27.53 16.06 1.40
N GLY A 125 -26.47 15.33 1.06
CA GLY A 125 -26.47 14.37 -0.04
C GLY A 125 -25.12 13.68 -0.22
N ASP A 126 -25.05 12.43 0.22
CA ASP A 126 -23.98 11.48 -0.09
C ASP A 126 -23.90 11.26 -1.61
N GLU A 127 -22.92 11.86 -2.28
CA GLU A 127 -22.44 11.40 -3.59
C GLU A 127 -20.91 11.39 -3.60
N GLU A 128 -20.35 10.19 -3.38
CA GLU A 128 -18.94 9.86 -3.62
C GLU A 128 -18.71 9.77 -5.15
N LEU A 129 -18.69 10.94 -5.80
CA LEU A 129 -18.18 11.08 -7.15
C LEU A 129 -16.67 11.31 -7.08
N ALA A 130 -15.94 10.61 -7.94
CA ALA A 130 -14.50 10.74 -8.17
C ALA A 130 -14.13 12.16 -8.59
N GLY A 131 -14.12 13.08 -7.63
CA GLY A 131 -13.64 14.44 -7.78
C GLY A 131 -12.14 14.43 -7.84
N SER A 132 -11.58 15.04 -8.87
CA SER A 132 -10.17 15.43 -8.89
C SER A 132 -9.87 16.19 -7.60
N ALA A 133 -9.15 15.57 -6.67
CA ALA A 133 -8.81 16.18 -5.40
C ALA A 133 -8.02 17.49 -5.65
N SER A 134 -8.70 18.62 -5.49
CA SER A 134 -8.06 19.92 -5.41
C SER A 134 -7.35 19.97 -4.07
N TRP A 135 -6.02 19.85 -4.10
CA TRP A 135 -5.21 19.99 -2.90
C TRP A 135 -5.47 21.36 -2.28
N LYS A 136 -5.94 21.38 -1.02
CA LYS A 136 -6.13 22.61 -0.26
C LYS A 136 -4.83 22.93 0.50
N PRO A 137 -4.27 24.15 0.33
CA PRO A 137 -3.14 24.62 1.13
C PRO A 137 -3.41 24.48 2.63
N ALA A 138 -2.41 24.05 3.38
CA ALA A 138 -2.46 24.02 4.84
C ALA A 138 -2.32 25.44 5.40
N THR A 139 -3.24 25.86 6.27
CA THR A 139 -3.28 27.22 6.86
C THR A 139 -3.36 27.15 8.38
N GLY A 140 -2.88 28.19 9.08
CA GLY A 140 -2.98 28.28 10.55
C GLY A 140 -1.88 27.54 11.32
N CYS A 141 -0.83 27.10 10.64
CA CYS A 141 0.36 26.50 11.25
C CYS A 141 1.64 27.20 10.80
N ALA A 142 2.79 26.76 11.32
CA ALA A 142 4.08 27.39 11.07
C ALA A 142 4.41 27.44 9.58
N ALA A 143 4.79 28.62 9.08
CA ALA A 143 5.25 28.84 7.70
C ALA A 143 6.79 28.83 7.58
N THR A 144 7.49 28.67 8.70
CA THR A 144 8.96 28.68 8.78
C THR A 144 9.45 27.63 9.78
N CYS A 145 10.74 27.31 9.68
CA CYS A 145 11.44 26.46 10.64
C CYS A 145 12.15 27.29 11.69
N ASP A 146 11.91 26.95 12.96
CA ASP A 146 12.52 27.61 14.12
C ASP A 146 13.81 26.89 14.58
N SER A 147 14.14 25.77 13.93
CA SER A 147 15.26 24.90 14.26
C SER A 147 16.21 24.79 13.07
N ALA A 148 17.50 24.61 13.35
CA ALA A 148 18.45 24.23 12.31
C ALA A 148 18.01 22.90 11.65
N PRO A 149 18.21 22.74 10.33
CA PRO A 149 17.89 21.48 9.66
C PRO A 149 18.69 20.33 10.26
N LEU A 150 18.15 19.11 10.20
CA LEU A 150 18.91 17.92 10.60
C LEU A 150 20.18 17.77 9.76
N PHE A 151 20.07 18.08 8.47
CA PHE A 151 21.18 17.97 7.53
C PHE A 151 21.64 19.35 7.05
N ALA A 152 22.91 19.68 7.31
CA ALA A 152 23.54 20.85 6.68
C ALA A 152 23.66 20.70 5.15
N LYS A 153 23.80 19.46 4.67
CA LYS A 153 23.74 19.07 3.25
C LYS A 153 22.98 17.76 3.13
N PRO A 154 22.10 17.59 2.13
CA PRO A 154 21.39 16.34 1.93
C PRO A 154 22.34 15.14 1.87
N PRO A 155 21.94 13.97 2.41
CA PRO A 155 22.73 12.76 2.31
C PRO A 155 22.89 12.34 0.85
N PRO A 156 24.00 11.65 0.49
CA PRO A 156 24.19 11.16 -0.86
C PRO A 156 23.08 10.17 -1.24
N LEU A 157 22.64 10.24 -2.50
CA LEU A 157 21.60 9.38 -3.05
C LEU A 157 22.20 8.33 -3.98
N SER A 158 21.77 7.07 -3.80
CA SER A 158 21.99 6.03 -4.81
C SER A 158 21.13 6.27 -6.04
N ALA A 159 21.37 5.52 -7.13
CA ALA A 159 20.50 5.56 -8.30
C ALA A 159 19.06 5.12 -7.96
N MET A 160 18.93 4.09 -7.13
CA MET A 160 17.64 3.55 -6.69
C MET A 160 16.89 4.53 -5.80
N ASP A 161 17.59 5.31 -4.96
CA ASP A 161 16.95 6.33 -4.14
C ASP A 161 16.34 7.43 -4.99
N ARG A 162 17.06 7.92 -6.01
CA ARG A 162 16.54 8.93 -6.94
C ARG A 162 15.28 8.43 -7.64
N GLU A 163 15.30 7.19 -8.12
CA GLU A 163 14.16 6.60 -8.79
C GLU A 163 12.91 6.56 -7.89
N VAL A 164 13.05 6.19 -6.61
CA VAL A 164 11.92 6.23 -5.67
C VAL A 164 11.47 7.66 -5.35
N LEU A 165 12.40 8.61 -5.22
CA LEU A 165 12.04 10.02 -5.03
C LEU A 165 11.24 10.56 -6.22
N ASP A 166 11.57 10.16 -7.45
CA ASP A 166 10.86 10.55 -8.67
C ASP A 166 9.44 9.94 -8.74
N LEU A 167 9.22 8.79 -8.10
CA LEU A 167 7.89 8.20 -7.95
C LEU A 167 7.05 8.92 -6.88
N CYS A 168 7.69 9.49 -5.86
CA CYS A 168 6.97 10.12 -4.77
C CYS A 168 6.27 11.41 -5.23
N PRO A 169 4.97 11.55 -4.97
CA PRO A 169 4.21 12.66 -5.52
C PRO A 169 4.68 13.99 -4.95
N ALA A 170 4.64 15.01 -5.80
CA ALA A 170 4.94 16.38 -5.41
C ALA A 170 3.85 17.01 -4.53
N ARG A 171 2.71 16.31 -4.32
CA ARG A 171 1.56 16.68 -3.45
C ARG A 171 1.35 15.65 -2.34
N PRO A 172 0.90 16.04 -1.15
CA PRO A 172 0.84 15.15 0.01
C PRO A 172 -0.39 14.22 0.02
N ASP A 173 -1.38 14.50 -0.82
CA ASP A 173 -2.68 13.82 -0.88
C ASP A 173 -2.78 12.79 -2.01
N VAL A 174 -1.69 12.58 -2.75
CA VAL A 174 -1.63 11.65 -3.88
C VAL A 174 -0.85 10.40 -3.46
N SER A 175 -1.28 9.22 -3.92
CA SER A 175 -0.54 7.98 -3.78
C SER A 175 0.22 7.63 -5.05
N VAL A 176 1.36 6.97 -4.91
CA VAL A 176 2.08 6.34 -6.03
C VAL A 176 1.18 5.27 -6.65
N SER A 177 1.10 5.26 -7.98
CA SER A 177 0.23 4.31 -8.69
C SER A 177 0.76 2.88 -8.63
N GLU A 178 -0.13 1.90 -8.75
CA GLU A 178 0.27 0.49 -8.87
C GLU A 178 1.19 0.26 -10.06
N GLY A 179 0.87 0.87 -11.21
CA GLY A 179 1.68 0.75 -12.43
C GLY A 179 3.11 1.26 -12.25
N ASP A 180 3.30 2.35 -11.50
CA ASP A 180 4.63 2.88 -11.19
C ASP A 180 5.44 1.93 -10.32
N VAL A 181 4.85 1.44 -9.23
CA VAL A 181 5.53 0.50 -8.33
C VAL A 181 5.83 -0.82 -9.04
N ARG A 182 4.89 -1.33 -9.85
CA ARG A 182 5.09 -2.52 -10.68
C ARG A 182 6.26 -2.35 -11.65
N ARG A 183 6.38 -1.18 -12.30
CA ARG A 183 7.52 -0.86 -13.19
C ARG A 183 8.84 -0.81 -12.42
N PHE A 184 8.87 -0.17 -11.26
CA PHE A 184 10.04 -0.15 -10.38
C PHE A 184 10.48 -1.56 -10.00
N LEU A 185 9.56 -2.38 -9.49
CA LEU A 185 9.80 -3.79 -9.14
C LEU A 185 10.25 -4.63 -10.33
N SER A 186 9.70 -4.37 -11.52
CA SER A 186 10.08 -5.08 -12.74
C SER A 186 11.50 -4.74 -13.18
N ARG A 187 11.96 -3.50 -13.00
CA ARG A 187 13.33 -3.08 -13.34
C ARG A 187 14.36 -3.65 -12.37
N HIS A 188 14.05 -3.66 -11.09
CA HIS A 188 14.95 -4.11 -10.03
C HIS A 188 14.76 -5.58 -9.65
N TYR A 189 13.99 -6.34 -10.44
CA TYR A 189 13.66 -7.73 -10.14
C TYR A 189 14.91 -8.58 -9.88
N ASP A 190 15.93 -8.44 -10.74
CA ASP A 190 17.14 -9.25 -10.69
C ASP A 190 18.16 -8.77 -9.62
N ASP A 191 17.82 -7.76 -8.80
CA ASP A 191 18.67 -7.35 -7.68
C ASP A 191 18.85 -8.53 -6.69
N PRO A 192 20.10 -8.92 -6.35
CA PRO A 192 20.35 -10.07 -5.48
C PRO A 192 19.66 -9.99 -4.11
N ARG A 193 19.48 -8.78 -3.56
CA ARG A 193 18.82 -8.56 -2.26
C ARG A 193 17.33 -8.87 -2.37
N LEU A 194 16.71 -8.46 -3.48
CA LEU A 194 15.30 -8.75 -3.75
C LEU A 194 15.08 -10.23 -4.06
N GLN A 195 15.97 -10.85 -4.84
CA GLN A 195 15.94 -12.29 -5.10
C GLN A 195 16.10 -13.12 -3.81
N ARG A 196 17.02 -12.71 -2.92
CA ARG A 196 17.15 -13.33 -1.59
C ARG A 196 15.87 -13.18 -0.78
N ALA A 197 15.26 -12.00 -0.78
CA ALA A 197 14.00 -11.76 -0.08
C ALA A 197 12.84 -12.65 -0.61
N LEU A 198 12.74 -12.81 -1.93
CA LEU A 198 11.79 -13.71 -2.58
C LEU A 198 12.04 -15.18 -2.20
N SER A 199 13.30 -15.62 -2.19
CA SER A 199 13.67 -16.96 -1.74
C SER A 199 13.26 -17.21 -0.27
N VAL A 200 13.50 -16.24 0.62
CA VAL A 200 13.06 -16.31 2.03
C VAL A 200 11.54 -16.38 2.16
N ALA A 201 10.81 -15.74 1.26
CA ALA A 201 9.36 -15.82 1.18
C ALA A 201 8.84 -17.15 0.58
N GLY A 202 9.73 -18.08 0.19
CA GLY A 202 9.37 -19.33 -0.45
C GLY A 202 8.91 -19.16 -1.90
N ARG A 203 9.42 -18.12 -2.58
CA ARG A 203 9.03 -17.75 -3.94
C ARG A 203 10.22 -17.67 -4.91
N PRO A 204 11.01 -18.75 -5.10
CA PRO A 204 12.08 -18.74 -6.09
C PRO A 204 11.51 -18.72 -7.53
N GLY A 205 12.17 -18.01 -8.45
CA GLY A 205 11.83 -18.07 -9.88
C GLY A 205 10.60 -17.23 -10.27
N ALA A 206 9.71 -17.76 -11.12
CA ALA A 206 8.41 -17.18 -11.53
C ALA A 206 8.34 -15.63 -11.57
N ARG A 207 9.16 -15.01 -12.42
CA ARG A 207 9.36 -13.55 -12.47
C ARG A 207 8.05 -12.75 -12.45
N GLN A 208 7.11 -13.08 -13.34
CA GLN A 208 5.87 -12.32 -13.45
C GLN A 208 5.00 -12.43 -12.19
N ALA A 209 4.78 -13.65 -11.71
CA ALA A 209 4.01 -13.91 -10.48
C ALA A 209 4.67 -13.31 -9.22
N ASN A 210 6.00 -13.17 -9.21
CA ASN A 210 6.72 -12.52 -8.13
C ASN A 210 6.63 -11.01 -8.18
N ILE A 211 6.69 -10.41 -9.36
CA ILE A 211 6.42 -8.98 -9.56
C ILE A 211 4.99 -8.66 -9.11
N ASP A 212 4.01 -9.47 -9.50
CA ASP A 212 2.61 -9.29 -9.11
C ASP A 212 2.45 -9.36 -7.59
N TRP A 213 3.07 -10.36 -6.97
CA TRP A 213 3.02 -10.55 -5.52
C TRP A 213 3.71 -9.43 -4.74
N LEU A 214 4.90 -9.02 -5.16
CA LEU A 214 5.62 -7.88 -4.57
C LEU A 214 4.81 -6.59 -4.74
N THR A 215 4.23 -6.39 -5.92
CA THR A 215 3.38 -5.23 -6.21
C THR A 215 2.19 -5.23 -5.27
N GLY A 216 1.48 -6.35 -5.10
CA GLY A 216 0.34 -6.43 -4.17
C GLY A 216 0.71 -6.28 -2.69
N LEU A 217 1.94 -6.63 -2.31
CA LEU A 217 2.44 -6.45 -0.94
C LEU A 217 2.68 -4.95 -0.63
N TRP A 218 3.24 -4.20 -1.59
CA TRP A 218 3.56 -2.77 -1.44
C TRP A 218 2.42 -1.85 -1.86
N VAL A 219 1.59 -2.31 -2.79
CA VAL A 219 0.46 -1.58 -3.36
C VAL A 219 -0.83 -2.29 -3.00
N SER A 220 -1.54 -1.68 -2.06
CA SER A 220 -2.93 -2.02 -1.75
C SER A 220 -3.86 -1.30 -2.73
N THR A 221 -5.06 -1.84 -2.94
CA THR A 221 -6.16 -1.39 -3.82
C THR A 221 -6.84 -0.07 -3.40
N GLY A 222 -6.21 0.76 -2.56
CA GLY A 222 -6.80 2.05 -2.18
C GLY A 222 -5.77 3.14 -1.97
N PRO A 223 -6.21 4.38 -1.70
CA PRO A 223 -5.41 5.61 -1.81
C PRO A 223 -4.31 5.77 -0.75
N ARG A 224 -4.00 4.71 0.01
CA ARG A 224 -3.02 4.68 1.11
C ARG A 224 -2.21 3.40 1.09
N ASN A 225 -1.49 3.20 0.00
CA ASN A 225 -0.66 2.02 -0.17
C ASN A 225 0.64 2.07 0.67
N ALA A 226 1.21 0.90 0.93
CA ALA A 226 2.40 0.75 1.77
C ALA A 226 3.61 1.48 1.18
N PHE A 227 3.76 1.47 -0.15
CA PHE A 227 4.83 2.16 -0.85
C PHE A 227 4.78 3.66 -0.53
N THR A 228 3.64 4.30 -0.78
CA THR A 228 3.43 5.73 -0.49
C THR A 228 3.63 5.99 0.99
N HIS A 229 3.04 5.18 1.87
CA HIS A 229 3.18 5.34 3.31
C HIS A 229 4.65 5.30 3.74
N VAL A 230 5.38 4.24 3.42
CA VAL A 230 6.76 4.02 3.89
C VAL A 230 7.75 4.98 3.22
N PHE A 231 7.70 5.10 1.89
CA PHE A 231 8.69 5.87 1.14
C PHE A 231 8.36 7.36 1.04
N CYS A 232 7.10 7.70 0.78
CA CYS A 232 6.71 9.07 0.45
C CYS A 232 6.12 9.85 1.63
N GLY A 233 5.50 9.15 2.58
CA GLY A 233 4.64 9.71 3.62
C GLY A 233 3.22 9.96 3.13
N ASP A 234 2.26 9.80 4.03
CA ASP A 234 0.83 10.08 3.81
C ASP A 234 0.22 10.84 5.00
N ASP A 235 -1.09 11.10 4.98
CA ASP A 235 -1.86 11.71 6.10
C ASP A 235 -1.41 13.12 6.56
N TRP A 236 -0.69 13.85 5.71
CA TRP A 236 -0.15 15.19 5.95
C TRP A 236 -1.13 16.28 6.41
N GLN A 237 -2.44 16.07 6.25
CA GLN A 237 -3.49 17.04 6.59
C GLN A 237 -4.31 16.65 7.84
N ARG A 238 -4.17 15.42 8.36
CA ARG A 238 -5.08 14.88 9.40
C ARG A 238 -4.52 14.93 10.82
N GLY A 239 -3.50 15.75 11.06
CA GLY A 239 -2.82 15.86 12.36
C GLY A 239 -1.45 15.18 12.35
N PRO A 240 -1.34 13.84 12.49
CA PRO A 240 -0.05 13.17 12.43
C PRO A 240 0.39 12.88 10.98
N ILE A 241 1.66 13.13 10.66
CA ILE A 241 2.26 12.67 9.40
C ILE A 241 2.34 11.15 9.44
N GLY A 242 1.63 10.50 8.53
CA GLY A 242 1.68 9.06 8.33
C GLY A 242 2.95 8.65 7.60
N GLY A 243 3.56 7.55 8.03
CA GLY A 243 4.68 6.97 7.30
C GLY A 243 5.92 7.86 7.21
N LEU A 244 6.49 8.05 6.02
CA LEU A 244 7.73 8.79 5.78
C LEU A 244 8.88 8.21 6.63
N HIS A 245 9.33 7.02 6.24
CA HIS A 245 10.40 6.26 6.89
C HIS A 245 11.63 6.08 6.01
N PHE A 246 11.62 6.70 4.84
CA PHE A 246 12.72 6.71 3.88
C PHE A 246 13.53 7.99 4.02
N LEU A 247 14.78 7.86 4.48
CA LEU A 247 15.65 8.99 4.81
C LEU A 247 15.85 9.97 3.64
N PRO A 248 16.09 9.49 2.39
CA PRO A 248 16.18 10.38 1.23
C PRO A 248 14.97 11.30 1.07
N ARG A 249 13.76 10.77 1.27
CA ARG A 249 12.55 11.58 1.10
C ARG A 249 12.39 12.60 2.21
N TYR A 250 12.69 12.24 3.45
CA TYR A 250 12.73 13.21 4.55
C TYR A 250 13.73 14.33 4.25
N ALA A 251 14.97 13.98 3.87
CA ALA A 251 16.01 14.96 3.60
C ALA A 251 15.69 15.87 2.41
N GLN A 252 15.05 15.33 1.37
CA GLN A 252 14.53 16.13 0.26
C GLN A 252 13.51 17.16 0.76
N LEU A 253 12.50 16.72 1.51
CA LEU A 253 11.43 17.60 1.98
C LEU A 253 11.94 18.65 2.98
N GLU A 254 12.91 18.31 3.82
CA GLU A 254 13.58 19.28 4.71
C GLU A 254 14.38 20.32 3.90
N ALA A 255 15.16 19.89 2.91
CA ALA A 255 15.93 20.80 2.06
C ALA A 255 15.04 21.74 1.22
N GLU A 256 13.84 21.29 0.85
CA GLU A 256 12.83 22.11 0.17
C GLU A 256 12.02 23.01 1.13
N GLY A 257 12.33 23.02 2.43
CA GLY A 257 11.62 23.83 3.43
C GLY A 257 10.20 23.35 3.74
N ARG A 258 9.84 22.13 3.34
CA ARG A 258 8.51 21.53 3.54
C ARG A 258 8.36 20.84 4.90
N LEU A 259 9.49 20.50 5.53
CA LEU A 259 9.58 19.89 6.84
C LEU A 259 10.57 20.65 7.72
N CYS A 260 10.28 20.73 9.02
CA CYS A 260 11.20 21.22 10.04
C CYS A 260 11.53 20.13 11.04
N TYR A 261 12.81 19.84 11.20
CA TYR A 261 13.32 19.08 12.32
C TYR A 261 12.96 19.73 13.68
N GLN A 262 12.62 18.92 14.68
CA GLN A 262 12.21 19.36 16.03
C GLN A 262 13.00 18.66 17.14
N GLY A 263 14.21 18.21 16.84
CA GLY A 263 15.07 17.53 17.82
C GLY A 263 14.91 16.01 17.85
N PRO A 264 15.78 15.34 18.61
CA PRO A 264 15.70 13.89 18.82
C PRO A 264 14.44 13.50 19.59
N VAL A 265 13.97 12.26 19.39
CA VAL A 265 12.84 11.71 20.17
C VAL A 265 13.25 11.48 21.63
N ARG A 266 14.50 11.09 21.88
CA ARG A 266 15.02 10.74 23.22
C ARG A 266 16.48 11.17 23.37
N GLY A 267 16.82 11.82 24.50
CA GLY A 267 18.17 12.31 24.78
C GLY A 267 18.57 13.45 23.84
N ASP A 268 19.88 13.68 23.67
CA ASP A 268 20.39 14.85 22.94
C ASP A 268 20.89 14.54 21.52
N ALA A 269 20.86 13.27 21.10
CA ALA A 269 21.37 12.82 19.81
C ALA A 269 20.26 12.30 18.89
N ALA A 270 20.19 12.88 17.68
CA ALA A 270 19.26 12.47 16.62
C ALA A 270 19.60 11.08 16.04
N LEU A 271 20.89 10.80 15.93
CA LEU A 271 21.44 9.55 15.38
C LEU A 271 21.86 8.63 16.53
N LYS A 272 21.41 7.37 16.48
CA LYS A 272 21.82 6.30 17.40
C LYS A 272 22.15 5.06 16.59
N GLY A 273 23.41 4.64 16.62
CA GLY A 273 23.90 3.60 15.70
C GLY A 273 23.69 4.04 14.25
N ASP A 274 22.93 3.25 13.49
CA ASP A 274 22.61 3.52 12.09
C ASP A 274 21.20 4.07 11.83
N ALA A 275 20.49 4.43 12.91
CA ALA A 275 19.13 4.94 12.81
C ALA A 275 18.98 6.36 13.38
N TYR A 276 18.26 7.21 12.66
CA TYR A 276 17.72 8.45 13.18
C TYR A 276 16.40 8.19 13.89
N LEU A 277 16.24 8.77 15.08
CA LEU A 277 14.96 8.82 15.81
C LEU A 277 14.68 10.28 16.16
N ILE A 278 13.86 10.93 15.34
CA ILE A 278 13.64 12.38 15.37
C ILE A 278 12.16 12.76 15.46
N ARG A 279 11.90 14.00 15.87
CA ARG A 279 10.61 14.68 15.72
C ARG A 279 10.70 15.66 14.55
N PHE A 280 9.61 15.83 13.82
CA PHE A 280 9.52 16.87 12.79
C PHE A 280 8.08 17.30 12.55
N LYS A 281 7.90 18.50 11.98
CA LYS A 281 6.60 19.06 11.58
C LYS A 281 6.62 19.46 10.10
N GLY A 282 5.45 19.47 9.47
CA GLY A 282 5.22 20.11 8.17
C GLY A 282 5.20 21.64 8.29
N VAL A 283 5.37 22.29 7.15
CA VAL A 283 5.37 23.76 7.02
C VAL A 283 4.24 24.20 6.10
N ALA A 284 3.51 25.25 6.45
CA ALA A 284 2.50 25.86 5.57
C ALA A 284 3.18 26.52 4.34
N PRO A 285 2.55 26.50 3.15
CA PRO A 285 1.23 25.96 2.83
C PRO A 285 1.20 24.44 2.62
N TRP A 286 2.34 23.75 2.75
CA TRP A 286 2.50 22.36 2.35
C TRP A 286 1.77 21.37 3.29
N SER A 287 1.98 21.49 4.59
CA SER A 287 1.39 20.60 5.59
C SER A 287 1.40 21.26 6.97
N CYS A 288 0.39 20.96 7.79
CA CYS A 288 0.39 21.26 9.23
C CYS A 288 0.64 20.00 10.09
N GLY A 289 1.04 18.90 9.44
CA GLY A 289 1.16 17.62 10.11
C GLY A 289 2.37 17.57 11.03
N GLU A 290 2.29 16.74 12.07
CA GLU A 290 3.40 16.51 13.00
C GLU A 290 3.80 15.04 13.05
N LYS A 291 5.10 14.77 13.19
CA LYS A 291 5.65 13.45 13.44
C LYS A 291 6.33 13.43 14.80
N ARG A 292 5.67 12.83 15.79
CA ARG A 292 6.21 12.66 17.14
C ARG A 292 7.35 11.64 17.22
N VAL A 293 7.36 10.66 16.33
CA VAL A 293 8.42 9.65 16.21
C VAL A 293 8.64 9.33 14.74
N GLY A 294 9.71 9.88 14.17
CA GLY A 294 10.23 9.58 12.85
C GLY A 294 11.46 8.69 12.96
N GLY A 295 11.37 7.47 12.43
CA GLY A 295 12.47 6.53 12.35
C GLY A 295 13.01 6.44 10.93
N PHE A 296 14.32 6.58 10.77
CA PHE A 296 15.01 6.45 9.48
C PHE A 296 16.31 5.65 9.63
N SER A 297 16.67 4.86 8.63
CA SER A 297 17.96 4.15 8.60
C SER A 297 18.89 4.80 7.59
N ARG A 298 20.20 4.77 7.86
CA ARG A 298 21.24 5.23 6.91
C ARG A 298 21.67 4.16 5.90
N ALA A 299 21.40 2.89 6.19
CA ALA A 299 22.08 1.79 5.53
C ALA A 299 21.40 1.31 4.23
N PRO A 300 20.09 0.95 4.22
CA PRO A 300 19.48 0.45 3.00
C PRO A 300 19.12 1.58 2.04
N ASP A 301 19.47 1.40 0.77
CA ASP A 301 18.83 2.12 -0.33
C ASP A 301 17.35 1.67 -0.49
N ALA A 302 16.65 2.25 -1.45
CA ALA A 302 15.27 1.90 -1.75
C ALA A 302 15.01 0.38 -1.95
N VAL A 303 15.85 -0.33 -2.70
CA VAL A 303 15.69 -1.76 -2.96
C VAL A 303 16.01 -2.59 -1.73
N GLY A 304 17.02 -2.18 -0.94
CA GLY A 304 17.33 -2.76 0.36
C GLY A 304 16.14 -2.66 1.31
N LEU A 305 15.51 -1.50 1.42
CA LEU A 305 14.33 -1.29 2.28
C LEU A 305 13.14 -2.13 1.80
N MET A 306 12.96 -2.24 0.49
CA MET A 306 11.93 -3.09 -0.10
C MET A 306 12.19 -4.58 0.19
N SER A 307 13.44 -5.01 0.15
CA SER A 307 13.87 -6.37 0.48
C SER A 307 13.66 -6.68 1.96
N ILE A 308 13.94 -5.73 2.86
CA ILE A 308 13.64 -5.83 4.30
C ILE A 308 12.15 -6.01 4.51
N GLY A 309 11.31 -5.18 3.89
CA GLY A 309 9.86 -5.28 4.01
C GLY A 309 9.35 -6.64 3.57
N THR A 310 9.81 -7.14 2.43
CA THR A 310 9.45 -8.46 1.91
C THR A 310 9.83 -9.58 2.88
N ARG A 311 11.05 -9.56 3.43
CA ARG A 311 11.50 -10.55 4.42
C ARG A 311 10.73 -10.46 5.73
N ALA A 312 10.51 -9.25 6.23
CA ALA A 312 9.76 -8.99 7.45
C ALA A 312 8.30 -9.45 7.31
N PHE A 313 7.66 -9.17 6.18
CA PHE A 313 6.32 -9.66 5.86
C PHE A 313 6.29 -11.20 5.89
N ALA A 314 7.25 -11.87 5.26
CA ALA A 314 7.30 -13.33 5.19
C ALA A 314 7.50 -14.01 6.56
N ARG A 315 8.20 -13.35 7.51
CA ARG A 315 8.65 -13.95 8.78
C ARG A 315 7.88 -13.48 10.01
N CYS A 316 7.41 -12.25 10.02
CA CYS A 316 6.85 -11.61 11.22
C CYS A 316 5.34 -11.43 11.16
N CYS A 317 4.73 -11.58 9.98
CA CYS A 317 3.30 -11.38 9.81
C CYS A 317 2.58 -12.73 9.76
N ALA A 318 1.62 -12.90 10.68
CA ALA A 318 0.79 -14.09 10.70
C ALA A 318 -0.10 -14.13 9.46
N ARG A 319 -0.33 -15.31 8.88
CA ARG A 319 -1.16 -15.46 7.67
C ARG A 319 -2.67 -15.51 7.97
N GLY A 320 -3.07 -15.02 9.14
CA GLY A 320 -4.42 -15.16 9.71
C GLY A 320 -5.35 -13.97 9.49
N GLY A 321 -4.83 -12.80 9.09
CA GLY A 321 -5.63 -11.61 8.81
C GLY A 321 -6.22 -10.92 10.04
N ALA A 322 -5.67 -11.14 11.24
CA ALA A 322 -6.05 -10.40 12.44
C ALA A 322 -5.74 -8.90 12.31
N LYS A 323 -6.47 -8.06 13.05
CA LYS A 323 -6.43 -6.58 12.93
C LYS A 323 -5.08 -5.93 13.30
N LYS A 324 -4.16 -6.66 13.94
CA LYS A 324 -2.81 -6.21 14.30
C LYS A 324 -1.83 -7.38 14.19
N GLU A 325 -1.29 -7.59 13.00
CA GLU A 325 -0.28 -8.62 12.75
C GLU A 325 1.04 -7.94 12.42
N GLY A 326 2.14 -8.40 13.03
CA GLY A 326 3.43 -7.76 12.87
C GLY A 326 4.37 -8.05 14.01
N GLY A 327 5.57 -7.50 13.91
CA GLY A 327 6.64 -7.73 14.88
C GLY A 327 7.82 -6.80 14.62
N VAL A 328 8.90 -7.06 15.34
CA VAL A 328 10.19 -6.41 15.12
C VAL A 328 11.12 -7.40 14.44
N TYR A 329 11.40 -7.16 13.17
CA TYR A 329 12.27 -7.97 12.33
C TYR A 329 13.72 -7.54 12.48
N SER A 330 14.63 -8.48 12.73
CA SER A 330 16.07 -8.26 12.62
C SER A 330 16.60 -8.69 11.25
N ALA A 331 17.39 -7.83 10.61
CA ALA A 331 18.09 -8.10 9.36
C ALA A 331 19.58 -7.74 9.51
N PRO A 332 20.40 -8.61 10.12
CA PRO A 332 21.81 -8.29 10.41
C PRO A 332 22.62 -7.95 9.16
N ASP A 333 22.34 -8.62 8.04
CA ASP A 333 22.98 -8.42 6.74
C ASP A 333 22.67 -7.06 6.09
N LEU A 334 21.70 -6.31 6.63
CA LEU A 334 21.25 -5.02 6.11
C LEU A 334 21.46 -3.89 7.13
N GLY A 335 22.59 -3.93 7.85
CA GLY A 335 23.05 -2.85 8.72
C GLY A 335 22.59 -2.98 10.18
N GLY A 336 22.37 -4.20 10.68
CA GLY A 336 22.17 -4.48 12.10
C GLY A 336 21.00 -3.78 12.80
N THR A 337 20.09 -3.17 12.02
CA THR A 337 18.97 -2.38 12.52
C THR A 337 17.73 -3.27 12.67
N ASN A 338 16.95 -3.03 13.72
CA ASN A 338 15.65 -3.67 13.91
C ASN A 338 14.55 -2.89 13.19
N TRP A 339 13.61 -3.60 12.59
CA TRP A 339 12.55 -3.04 11.76
C TRP A 339 11.19 -3.45 12.27
N ARG A 340 10.39 -2.47 12.69
CA ARG A 340 8.98 -2.72 12.97
C ARG A 340 8.22 -2.88 11.67
N VAL A 341 7.54 -4.01 11.52
CA VAL A 341 6.60 -4.26 10.44
C VAL A 341 5.20 -4.44 11.02
N TRP A 342 4.22 -3.83 10.37
CA TRP A 342 2.82 -4.18 10.55
C TRP A 342 2.25 -4.61 9.22
N CYS A 343 1.46 -5.68 9.26
CA CYS A 343 0.74 -6.23 8.14
C CYS A 343 -0.74 -6.24 8.45
N GLY A 344 -1.52 -6.22 7.38
CA GLY A 344 -2.96 -6.25 7.50
C GLY A 344 -3.61 -6.07 6.14
N THR A 345 -4.93 -6.22 6.16
CA THR A 345 -5.74 -5.92 4.99
C THR A 345 -5.98 -4.42 4.95
N ARG A 346 -5.26 -3.70 4.08
CA ARG A 346 -5.67 -2.36 3.65
C ARG A 346 -6.41 -2.53 2.32
N ASN A 347 -7.63 -1.98 2.25
CA ASN A 347 -8.45 -1.91 1.03
C ASN A 347 -8.77 -3.23 0.30
N GLY A 348 -8.57 -4.39 0.94
CA GLY A 348 -8.94 -5.71 0.38
C GLY A 348 -7.76 -6.61 0.02
N THR A 349 -6.54 -6.07 -0.01
CA THR A 349 -5.31 -6.86 -0.19
C THR A 349 -4.52 -6.91 1.11
N TYR A 350 -4.17 -8.11 1.54
CA TYR A 350 -3.29 -8.31 2.68
C TYR A 350 -1.84 -8.04 2.26
N GLY A 351 -1.19 -7.09 2.92
CA GLY A 351 0.14 -6.64 2.58
C GLY A 351 0.82 -5.92 3.73
N ILE A 352 1.87 -5.16 3.43
CA ILE A 352 2.51 -4.29 4.41
C ILE A 352 1.58 -3.10 4.69
N ALA A 353 1.40 -2.76 5.96
CA ALA A 353 0.74 -1.54 6.38
C ALA A 353 1.76 -0.44 6.69
N THR A 354 2.87 -0.80 7.37
CA THR A 354 4.00 0.10 7.60
C THR A 354 5.28 -0.70 7.88
N LEU A 355 6.41 -0.08 7.60
CA LEU A 355 7.75 -0.58 7.88
C LEU A 355 8.62 0.60 8.31
N HIS A 356 9.29 0.49 9.46
CA HIS A 356 10.20 1.54 9.94
C HIS A 356 11.26 0.99 10.88
N PRO A 357 12.44 1.61 10.94
CA PRO A 357 13.46 1.22 11.90
C PRO A 357 13.01 1.55 13.34
N THR A 358 13.44 0.75 14.29
CA THR A 358 13.08 0.85 15.71
C THR A 358 14.25 0.41 16.59
N ASP A 359 14.30 0.92 17.82
CA ASP A 359 15.23 0.45 18.86
C ASP A 359 14.65 -0.67 19.74
N ASP A 360 13.41 -1.10 19.46
CA ASP A 360 12.79 -2.20 20.17
C ASP A 360 13.49 -3.53 19.85
N LYS A 361 13.41 -4.47 20.80
CA LYS A 361 14.01 -5.81 20.64
C LYS A 361 13.31 -6.58 19.53
N ALA A 362 14.10 -7.31 18.74
CA ALA A 362 13.59 -8.19 17.70
C ALA A 362 12.69 -9.29 18.28
N THR A 363 11.58 -9.56 17.61
CA THR A 363 10.63 -10.64 17.93
C THR A 363 10.63 -11.74 16.86
N CYS A 364 11.29 -11.48 15.74
CA CYS A 364 11.46 -12.35 14.58
C CYS A 364 12.73 -11.90 13.83
N GLY A 365 13.32 -12.77 13.03
CA GLY A 365 14.57 -12.47 12.33
C GLY A 365 14.96 -13.58 11.37
N GLU A 366 16.12 -13.41 10.73
CA GLU A 366 16.82 -14.56 10.13
C GLU A 366 17.55 -15.41 11.14
#